data_AF-A0A430QP69-F1
#
_entry.id   AF-A0A430QP69-F1
#
_cell.length_a   1.000
_cell.length_b   1.000
_cell.length_c   1.000
_cell.angle_alpha   90.00
_cell.angle_beta   90.00
_cell.angle_gamma   90.00
#
_symmetry.space_group_name_H-M   'P 1'
#
loop_
_entity.id
_entity.type
_entity.pdbx_description
1 polymer ?
#
loop_
_entity_poly.entity_id
_entity_poly.type
_entity_poly.pdbx_seq_one_letter_code
_entity_poly.pdbx_strand_id
1 'polypeptide(L)'
;LLNDDAAAECFRLFYKLFGVTKLWDALKEVELIQNIQKLIKNAVEQADKQICQNRTVKEALELNWSDKKEAEEIDSKAGNLKNCSTNKQFYAGVALYQENMSTVESWAKDANEVITRAEAERLASIDLRSLISNLIVDTSRDMRQQFDRVNAAFQDNLNQLIAAKATLEENLKNVLHKISMLEHNLNELKEAIRAKDDPLMNAQTRLHLRTFRPNMELCKDPASVSLVEEVNVLGQSLDELLHQYSTVENKLKDLHDTQMALEKEIELKTETIHLNQVGCIPERTYYPSAVRLQGY
;
A
#
# COMPACT_ATOMS: atom_id res chain seq x y z
N LEU A 1 12.36 10.63 11.10
CA LEU A 1 12.25 9.55 12.13
C LEU A 1 10.77 9.25 12.30
N LEU A 2 10.21 8.44 11.39
CA LEU A 2 8.90 7.83 11.62
C LEU A 2 9.16 6.67 12.57
N ASN A 3 8.54 6.68 13.75
CA ASN A 3 8.73 5.66 14.78
C ASN A 3 8.52 4.25 14.21
N ASP A 4 9.53 3.39 14.34
CA ASP A 4 9.50 2.00 13.86
C ASP A 4 8.31 1.20 14.45
N ASP A 5 7.85 1.53 15.65
CA ASP A 5 6.67 0.90 16.26
C ASP A 5 5.36 1.26 15.55
N ALA A 6 5.20 2.51 15.08
CA ALA A 6 4.01 2.93 14.33
C ALA A 6 4.01 2.32 12.92
N ALA A 7 5.20 2.16 12.32
CA ALA A 7 5.36 1.47 11.04
C ALA A 7 5.05 -0.04 11.17
N ALA A 8 5.48 -0.68 12.26
CA ALA A 8 5.20 -2.10 12.54
C ALA A 8 3.72 -2.37 12.83
N GLU A 9 3.06 -1.48 13.59
CA GLU A 9 1.63 -1.59 13.89
C GLU A 9 0.77 -1.28 12.66
N CYS A 10 1.17 -0.29 11.85
CA CYS A 10 0.59 -0.08 10.52
C CYS A 10 0.77 -1.31 9.64
N PHE A 11 1.95 -1.93 9.59
CA PHE A 11 2.21 -3.16 8.84
C PHE A 11 1.34 -4.33 9.30
N ARG A 12 1.14 -4.47 10.61
CA ARG A 12 0.36 -5.56 11.22
C ARG A 12 -1.14 -5.39 10.95
N LEU A 13 -1.64 -4.15 11.00
CA LEU A 13 -2.99 -3.80 10.52
C LEU A 13 -3.10 -4.00 9.01
N PHE A 14 -2.09 -3.60 8.23
CA PHE A 14 -2.06 -3.75 6.77
C PHE A 14 -2.10 -5.22 6.31
N TYR A 15 -1.34 -6.08 6.96
CA TYR A 15 -1.29 -7.52 6.65
C TYR A 15 -2.62 -8.20 6.96
N LYS A 16 -3.34 -7.73 7.99
CA LYS A 16 -4.70 -8.16 8.32
C LYS A 16 -5.75 -7.63 7.34
N LEU A 17 -5.55 -6.44 6.77
CA LEU A 17 -6.54 -5.72 5.96
C LEU A 17 -6.49 -6.04 4.44
N PHE A 18 -5.30 -6.29 3.86
CA PHE A 18 -5.13 -6.16 2.40
C PHE A 18 -4.82 -7.44 1.62
N GLY A 19 -4.43 -8.54 2.27
CA GLY A 19 -3.91 -9.72 1.57
C GLY A 19 -2.54 -9.48 0.91
N VAL A 20 -1.80 -10.57 0.71
CA VAL A 20 -0.35 -10.59 0.45
C VAL A 20 0.08 -9.85 -0.82
N THR A 21 -0.75 -9.80 -1.86
CA THR A 21 -0.39 -9.24 -3.17
C THR A 21 -0.42 -7.72 -3.23
N LYS A 22 -1.24 -7.04 -2.42
CA LYS A 22 -1.47 -5.59 -2.53
C LYS A 22 -0.59 -4.75 -1.58
N LEU A 23 0.00 -5.40 -0.58
CA LEU A 23 1.09 -4.85 0.24
C LEU A 23 2.34 -4.51 -0.61
N TRP A 24 2.51 -5.21 -1.73
CA TRP A 24 3.66 -5.09 -2.60
C TRP A 24 3.74 -3.74 -3.34
N ASP A 25 2.60 -3.19 -3.78
CA ASP A 25 2.57 -1.92 -4.50
C ASP A 25 2.90 -0.72 -3.58
N ALA A 26 2.44 -0.77 -2.33
CA ALA A 26 2.80 0.21 -1.30
C ALA A 26 4.28 0.10 -0.89
N LEU A 27 4.80 -1.12 -0.79
CA LEU A 27 6.23 -1.34 -0.53
C LEU A 27 7.12 -0.78 -1.64
N LYS A 28 6.71 -1.00 -2.89
CA LYS A 28 7.37 -0.42 -4.06
C LYS A 28 7.33 1.10 -4.07
N GLU A 29 6.23 1.71 -3.63
CA GLU A 29 6.12 3.16 -3.50
C GLU A 29 7.18 3.69 -2.52
N VAL A 30 7.37 3.04 -1.37
CA VAL A 30 8.40 3.40 -0.39
C VAL A 30 9.81 3.21 -0.96
N GLU A 31 10.09 2.08 -1.60
CA GLU A 31 11.38 1.80 -2.22
C GLU A 31 11.72 2.83 -3.32
N LEU A 32 10.75 3.15 -4.18
CA LEU A 32 10.91 4.17 -5.22
C LEU A 32 11.25 5.54 -4.61
N ILE A 33 10.53 5.96 -3.57
CA ILE A 33 10.79 7.25 -2.89
C ILE A 33 12.21 7.28 -2.32
N GLN A 34 12.66 6.20 -1.67
CA GLN A 34 14.02 6.12 -1.12
C GLN A 34 15.09 6.20 -2.21
N ASN A 35 14.88 5.48 -3.31
CA ASN A 35 15.78 5.52 -4.47
C ASN A 35 15.86 6.92 -5.08
N ILE A 36 14.72 7.59 -5.26
CA ILE A 36 14.66 8.96 -5.79
C ILE A 36 15.33 9.96 -4.83
N GLN A 37 15.11 9.84 -3.52
CA GLN A 37 15.80 10.68 -2.54
C GLN A 37 17.33 10.53 -2.63
N LYS A 38 17.83 9.31 -2.84
CA LYS A 38 19.26 9.06 -3.03
C LYS A 38 19.76 9.69 -4.34
N LEU A 39 19.02 9.55 -5.44
CA LEU A 39 19.37 10.16 -6.72
C LEU A 39 19.44 11.69 -6.64
N ILE A 40 18.45 12.33 -6.02
CA ILE A 40 18.43 13.78 -5.84
C ILE A 40 19.60 14.26 -4.97
N LYS A 41 19.91 13.55 -3.87
CA LYS A 41 21.08 13.87 -3.04
C LYS A 41 22.39 13.82 -3.83
N ASN A 42 22.59 12.75 -4.60
CA ASN A 42 23.78 12.62 -5.45
C ASN A 42 23.85 13.72 -6.53
N ALA A 43 22.71 14.19 -7.03
CA ALA A 43 22.65 15.27 -8.00
C ALA A 43 23.02 16.62 -7.37
N VAL A 44 22.59 16.88 -6.13
CA VAL A 44 22.98 18.07 -5.36
C VAL A 44 24.49 18.08 -5.10
N GLU A 45 25.06 16.95 -4.67
CA GLU A 45 26.51 16.83 -4.45
C GLU A 45 27.33 17.11 -5.72
N GLN A 46 26.87 16.62 -6.87
CA GLN A 46 27.49 16.91 -8.17
C GLN A 46 27.38 18.39 -8.54
N ALA A 47 26.22 19.02 -8.29
CA ALA A 47 26.02 20.45 -8.54
C ALA A 47 26.95 21.31 -7.68
N ASP A 48 27.08 21.00 -6.38
CA ASP A 48 27.97 21.71 -5.47
C ASP A 48 29.44 21.61 -5.92
N LYS A 49 29.86 20.42 -6.34
CA LYS A 49 31.21 20.22 -6.90
C LYS A 49 31.42 21.06 -8.17
N GLN A 50 30.46 21.06 -9.09
CA GLN A 50 30.55 21.86 -10.32
C GLN A 50 30.57 23.37 -10.02
N ILE A 51 29.82 23.84 -9.03
CA ILE A 51 29.84 25.25 -8.58
C ILE A 51 31.23 25.63 -8.08
N CYS A 52 31.87 24.76 -7.28
CA CYS A 52 33.23 24.97 -6.82
C CYS A 52 34.23 25.05 -7.99
N GLN A 53 34.16 24.13 -8.95
CA GLN A 53 35.02 24.15 -10.14
C GLN A 53 34.83 25.44 -10.97
N ASN A 54 33.58 25.84 -11.19
CA ASN A 54 33.25 27.07 -11.90
C ASN A 54 33.83 28.31 -11.19
N ARG A 55 33.79 28.35 -9.85
CA ARG A 55 34.39 29.44 -9.06
C ARG A 55 35.91 29.48 -9.20
N THR A 56 36.59 28.33 -9.08
CA THR A 56 38.05 28.26 -9.25
C THR A 56 38.48 28.75 -10.64
N VAL A 57 37.79 28.36 -11.70
CA VAL A 57 38.18 28.78 -13.05
C VAL A 57 37.80 30.24 -13.33
N LYS A 58 36.72 30.73 -12.73
CA LYS A 58 36.38 32.15 -12.76
C LYS A 58 37.48 32.99 -12.12
N GLU A 59 37.95 32.62 -10.93
CA GLU A 59 39.05 33.31 -10.23
C GLU A 59 40.33 33.33 -11.08
N ALA A 60 40.65 32.21 -11.74
CA ALA A 60 41.79 32.13 -12.64
C ALA A 60 41.66 33.05 -13.87
N LEU A 61 40.46 33.18 -14.44
CA LEU A 61 40.17 34.12 -15.52
C LEU A 61 40.30 35.57 -15.06
N GLU A 62 39.76 35.90 -13.89
CA GLU A 62 39.83 37.26 -13.32
C GLU A 62 41.29 37.68 -13.06
N LEU A 63 42.10 36.77 -12.52
CA LEU A 63 43.53 37.01 -12.32
C LEU A 63 44.25 37.24 -13.66
N ASN A 64 44.09 36.30 -14.60
CA ASN A 64 44.73 36.37 -15.92
C ASN A 64 44.34 37.64 -16.69
N TRP A 65 43.08 38.07 -16.58
CA TRP A 65 42.61 39.33 -17.15
C TRP A 65 43.21 40.55 -16.43
N SER A 66 43.26 40.54 -15.09
CA SER A 66 43.80 41.65 -14.32
C SER A 66 45.28 41.90 -14.60
N ASP A 67 46.08 40.84 -14.69
CA ASP A 67 47.51 40.91 -15.03
C ASP A 67 47.71 41.53 -16.42
N LYS A 68 46.90 41.10 -17.40
CA LYS A 68 46.97 41.63 -18.78
C LYS A 68 46.57 43.10 -18.83
N LYS A 69 45.56 43.50 -18.06
CA LYS A 69 45.12 44.90 -17.97
C LYS A 69 46.20 45.77 -17.35
N GLU A 70 46.82 45.34 -16.25
CA GLU A 70 47.92 46.09 -15.62
C GLU A 70 49.12 46.20 -16.56
N ALA A 71 49.48 45.11 -17.25
CA ALA A 71 50.53 45.13 -18.27
C ALA A 71 50.22 46.13 -19.40
N GLU A 72 49.00 46.14 -19.94
CA GLU A 72 48.57 47.10 -20.96
C GLU A 72 48.66 48.55 -20.47
N GLU A 73 48.30 48.83 -19.21
CA GLU A 73 48.41 50.16 -18.62
C GLU A 73 49.88 50.61 -18.50
N ILE A 74 50.78 49.70 -18.14
CA ILE A 74 52.22 49.95 -18.08
C ILE A 74 52.78 50.22 -19.48
N ASP A 75 52.47 49.35 -20.44
CA ASP A 75 52.94 49.47 -21.83
C ASP A 75 52.40 50.75 -22.48
N SER A 76 51.15 51.12 -22.19
CA SER A 76 50.56 52.38 -22.64
C SER A 76 51.29 53.59 -22.06
N LYS A 77 51.64 53.56 -20.76
CA LYS A 77 52.44 54.63 -20.14
C LYS A 77 53.82 54.72 -20.78
N ALA A 78 54.48 53.58 -20.99
CA ALA A 78 55.81 53.51 -21.59
C ALA A 78 55.81 54.00 -23.05
N GLY A 79 54.86 53.55 -23.87
CA GLY A 79 54.72 53.94 -25.28
C GLY A 79 54.39 55.42 -25.50
N ASN A 80 53.80 56.09 -24.50
CA ASN A 80 53.49 57.52 -24.54
C ASN A 80 54.66 58.43 -24.13
N LEU A 81 55.80 57.88 -23.69
CA LEU A 81 56.97 58.68 -23.32
C LEU A 81 57.62 59.35 -24.53
N LYS A 82 58.02 60.62 -24.37
CA LYS A 82 58.73 61.43 -25.37
C LYS A 82 60.05 61.94 -24.80
N ASN A 83 60.95 62.38 -25.68
CA ASN A 83 62.23 62.98 -25.28
C ASN A 83 62.08 64.22 -24.39
N CYS A 84 60.94 64.90 -24.42
CA CYS A 84 60.60 66.03 -23.55
C CYS A 84 59.78 65.68 -22.29
N SER A 85 59.35 64.42 -22.11
CA SER A 85 58.57 64.01 -20.93
C SER A 85 59.36 64.22 -19.63
N THR A 86 58.70 64.68 -18.57
CA THR A 86 59.34 64.98 -17.28
C THR A 86 59.38 63.79 -16.31
N ASN A 87 58.63 62.73 -16.59
CA ASN A 87 58.49 61.52 -15.77
C ASN A 87 59.46 60.39 -16.20
N LYS A 88 60.74 60.72 -16.42
CA LYS A 88 61.78 59.73 -16.79
C LYS A 88 63.09 59.99 -16.05
N GLN A 89 63.79 58.91 -15.71
CA GLN A 89 65.05 58.92 -14.94
C GLN A 89 65.93 57.72 -15.33
N PHE A 90 67.20 57.73 -14.92
CA PHE A 90 68.09 56.58 -15.11
C PHE A 90 67.82 55.51 -14.06
N TYR A 91 67.76 54.24 -14.48
CA TYR A 91 67.63 53.09 -13.60
C TYR A 91 68.85 52.16 -13.78
N ALA A 92 69.51 51.79 -12.69
CA ALA A 92 70.67 50.89 -12.72
C ALA A 92 70.21 49.43 -12.91
N GLY A 93 70.96 48.63 -13.68
CA GLY A 93 70.74 47.19 -13.80
C GLY A 93 69.56 46.75 -14.68
N VAL A 94 68.84 47.67 -15.33
CA VAL A 94 67.64 47.35 -16.15
C VAL A 94 67.95 46.77 -17.53
N ALA A 95 69.20 46.81 -17.97
CA ALA A 95 69.62 46.29 -19.28
C ALA A 95 69.91 44.77 -19.27
N LEU A 96 69.35 44.04 -18.30
CA LEU A 96 69.53 42.59 -18.12
C LEU A 96 68.16 41.91 -18.12
N TYR A 97 68.09 40.68 -18.66
CA TYR A 97 66.90 39.84 -18.53
C TYR A 97 66.71 39.43 -17.07
N GLN A 98 65.47 39.50 -16.59
CA GLN A 98 65.11 38.93 -15.29
C GLN A 98 64.98 37.41 -15.42
N GLU A 99 65.44 36.65 -14.43
CA GLU A 99 65.46 35.18 -14.45
C GLU A 99 64.05 34.56 -14.52
N ASN A 100 63.01 35.29 -14.11
CA ASN A 100 61.61 34.86 -14.08
C ASN A 100 60.78 35.36 -15.28
N MET A 101 61.40 35.92 -16.33
CA MET A 101 60.68 36.39 -17.51
C MET A 101 60.10 35.22 -18.31
N SER A 102 58.78 35.27 -18.55
CA SER A 102 58.11 34.33 -19.45
C SER A 102 58.46 34.59 -20.92
N THR A 103 58.43 33.55 -21.76
CA THR A 103 58.46 33.72 -23.21
C THR A 103 57.07 34.06 -23.75
N VAL A 104 56.99 34.60 -24.98
CA VAL A 104 55.72 34.91 -25.66
C VAL A 104 54.88 33.65 -25.82
N GLU A 105 55.51 32.52 -26.13
CA GLU A 105 54.85 31.23 -26.28
C GLU A 105 54.27 30.74 -24.95
N SER A 106 55.01 30.87 -23.85
CA SER A 106 54.52 30.50 -22.51
C SER A 106 53.34 31.38 -22.10
N TRP A 107 53.43 32.69 -22.30
CA TRP A 107 52.35 33.63 -21.99
C TRP A 107 51.06 33.33 -22.78
N ALA A 108 51.20 33.05 -24.08
CA ALA A 108 50.06 32.72 -24.94
C ALA A 108 49.45 31.37 -24.56
N LYS A 109 50.31 30.40 -24.21
CA LYS A 109 49.89 29.08 -23.73
C LYS A 109 49.11 29.21 -22.42
N ASP A 110 49.61 29.92 -21.43
CA ASP A 110 48.94 30.08 -20.12
C ASP A 110 47.56 30.73 -20.27
N ALA A 111 47.43 31.76 -21.13
CA ALA A 111 46.15 32.39 -21.43
C ALA A 111 45.16 31.40 -22.11
N ASN A 112 45.63 30.67 -23.12
CA ASN A 112 44.82 29.69 -23.82
C ASN A 112 44.40 28.52 -22.93
N GLU A 113 45.25 28.08 -22.00
CA GLU A 113 44.93 27.02 -21.05
C GLU A 113 43.80 27.43 -20.10
N VAL A 114 43.84 28.66 -19.57
CA VAL A 114 42.77 29.19 -18.71
C VAL A 114 41.46 29.31 -19.48
N ILE A 115 41.49 29.83 -20.72
CA ILE A 115 40.30 29.93 -21.58
C ILE A 115 39.73 28.54 -21.91
N THR A 116 40.57 27.59 -22.30
CA THR A 116 40.14 26.23 -22.66
C THR A 116 39.51 25.52 -21.46
N ARG A 117 40.11 25.67 -20.27
CA ARG A 117 39.56 25.12 -19.02
C ARG A 117 38.23 25.76 -18.66
N ALA A 118 38.09 27.08 -18.84
CA ALA A 118 36.84 27.78 -18.59
C ALA A 118 35.70 27.31 -19.49
N GLU A 119 36.00 27.13 -20.78
CA GLU A 119 35.02 26.61 -21.72
C GLU A 119 34.62 25.16 -21.40
N ALA A 120 35.58 24.32 -21.01
CA ALA A 120 35.29 22.95 -20.58
C ALA A 120 34.36 22.89 -19.35
N GLU A 121 34.64 23.68 -18.30
CA GLU A 121 33.79 23.74 -17.11
C GLU A 121 32.42 24.38 -17.40
N ARG A 122 32.36 25.36 -18.31
CA ARG A 122 31.10 25.95 -18.77
C ARG A 122 30.21 24.92 -19.47
N LEU A 123 30.78 24.11 -20.36
CA LEU A 123 30.07 23.02 -21.04
C LEU A 123 29.62 21.95 -20.05
N ALA A 124 30.50 21.50 -19.16
CA ALA A 124 30.15 20.55 -18.10
C ALA A 124 28.98 21.06 -17.22
N SER A 125 28.97 22.35 -16.90
CA SER A 125 27.87 22.97 -16.14
C SER A 125 26.55 23.06 -16.93
N ILE A 126 26.59 23.21 -18.25
CA ILE A 126 25.38 23.14 -19.10
C ILE A 126 24.83 21.72 -19.11
N ASP A 127 25.69 20.73 -19.34
CA ASP A 127 25.29 19.32 -19.40
C ASP A 127 24.72 18.85 -18.06
N LEU A 128 25.36 19.21 -16.94
CA LEU A 128 24.88 18.87 -15.61
C LEU A 128 23.51 19.48 -15.31
N ARG A 129 23.29 20.76 -15.66
CA ARG A 129 21.97 21.39 -15.46
C ARG A 129 20.88 20.73 -16.30
N SER A 130 21.20 20.35 -17.54
CA SER A 130 20.27 19.60 -18.39
C SER A 130 19.92 18.24 -17.78
N LEU A 131 20.94 17.50 -17.30
CA LEU A 131 20.76 16.22 -16.63
C LEU A 131 19.89 16.35 -15.36
N ILE A 132 20.15 17.34 -14.51
CA ILE A 132 19.38 17.59 -13.29
C ILE A 132 17.93 17.96 -13.63
N SER A 133 17.72 18.80 -14.65
CA SER A 133 16.36 19.16 -15.10
C SER A 133 15.58 17.93 -15.55
N ASN A 134 16.20 17.05 -16.35
CA ASN A 134 15.56 15.81 -16.79
C ASN A 134 15.31 14.87 -15.61
N LEU A 135 16.26 14.73 -14.68
CA LEU A 135 16.12 13.92 -13.48
C LEU A 135 14.92 14.38 -12.64
N ILE A 136 14.73 15.68 -12.42
CA ILE A 136 13.59 16.22 -11.66
C ILE A 136 12.26 15.90 -12.35
N VAL A 137 12.19 16.08 -13.68
CA VAL A 137 10.99 15.77 -14.46
C VAL A 137 10.67 14.27 -14.40
N ASP A 138 11.67 13.41 -14.66
CA ASP A 138 11.49 11.96 -14.69
C ASP A 138 11.12 11.41 -13.32
N THR A 139 11.82 11.81 -12.26
CA THR A 139 11.53 11.35 -10.89
C THR A 139 10.16 11.83 -10.41
N SER A 140 9.75 13.07 -10.72
CA SER A 140 8.41 13.58 -10.39
C SER A 140 7.30 12.79 -11.11
N ARG A 141 7.53 12.42 -12.38
CA ARG A 141 6.62 11.60 -13.17
C ARG A 141 6.52 10.20 -12.59
N ASP A 142 7.64 9.56 -12.28
CA ASP A 142 7.68 8.21 -11.74
C ASP A 142 7.00 8.11 -10.37
N MET A 143 7.25 9.09 -9.48
CA MET A 143 6.54 9.21 -8.19
C MET A 143 5.03 9.32 -8.39
N ARG A 144 4.60 10.16 -9.34
CA ARG A 144 3.17 10.36 -9.59
C ARG A 144 2.50 9.12 -10.18
N GLN A 145 3.15 8.47 -11.15
CA GLN A 145 2.64 7.24 -11.73
C GLN A 145 2.53 6.12 -10.69
N GLN A 146 3.51 6.00 -9.80
CA GLN A 146 3.44 5.02 -8.72
C GLN A 146 2.32 5.36 -7.73
N PHE A 147 2.19 6.62 -7.34
CA PHE A 147 1.09 7.08 -6.50
C PHE A 147 -0.29 6.74 -7.10
N ASP A 148 -0.50 7.03 -8.39
CA ASP A 148 -1.76 6.78 -9.09
C ASP A 148 -2.06 5.27 -9.17
N ARG A 149 -1.05 4.43 -9.41
CA ARG A 149 -1.19 2.96 -9.38
C ARG A 149 -1.61 2.45 -8.01
N VAL A 150 -0.92 2.89 -6.96
CA VAL A 150 -1.26 2.48 -5.58
C VAL A 150 -2.65 2.97 -5.22
N ASN A 151 -3.01 4.21 -5.58
CA ASN A 151 -4.33 4.76 -5.30
C ASN A 151 -5.45 4.00 -6.03
N ALA A 152 -5.24 3.61 -7.29
CA ALA A 152 -6.17 2.74 -8.01
C ALA A 152 -6.33 1.39 -7.31
N ALA A 153 -5.23 0.77 -6.87
CA ALA A 153 -5.27 -0.49 -6.13
C ALA A 153 -6.04 -0.39 -4.79
N PHE A 154 -5.94 0.74 -4.09
CA PHE A 154 -6.75 1.02 -2.89
C PHE A 154 -8.25 1.09 -3.22
N GLN A 155 -8.62 1.83 -4.27
CA GLN A 155 -10.01 1.95 -4.70
C GLN A 155 -10.59 0.60 -5.13
N ASP A 156 -9.83 -0.17 -5.91
CA ASP A 156 -10.23 -1.51 -6.33
C ASP A 156 -10.40 -2.45 -5.13
N ASN A 157 -9.53 -2.35 -4.12
CA ASN A 157 -9.67 -3.11 -2.89
C ASN A 157 -10.95 -2.73 -2.13
N LEU A 158 -11.20 -1.44 -1.95
CA LEU A 158 -12.41 -0.96 -1.29
C LEU A 158 -13.66 -1.49 -2.00
N ASN A 159 -13.70 -1.44 -3.32
CA ASN A 159 -14.80 -1.98 -4.12
C ASN A 159 -14.96 -3.49 -3.94
N GLN A 160 -13.86 -4.25 -3.92
CA GLN A 160 -13.88 -5.69 -3.65
C GLN A 160 -14.39 -6.02 -2.24
N LEU A 161 -13.99 -5.26 -1.22
CA LEU A 161 -14.46 -5.43 0.15
C LEU A 161 -15.94 -5.13 0.29
N ILE A 162 -16.42 -4.06 -0.35
CA ILE A 162 -17.85 -3.71 -0.37
C ILE A 162 -18.66 -4.82 -1.06
N ALA A 163 -18.21 -5.32 -2.22
CA ALA A 163 -18.87 -6.41 -2.92
C ALA A 163 -18.88 -7.73 -2.12
N ALA A 164 -17.77 -8.04 -1.44
CA ALA A 164 -17.67 -9.20 -0.57
C ALA A 164 -18.62 -9.08 0.63
N LYS A 165 -18.68 -7.90 1.27
CA LYS A 165 -19.63 -7.61 2.35
C LYS A 165 -21.07 -7.79 1.88
N ALA A 166 -21.46 -7.22 0.74
CA ALA A 166 -22.81 -7.37 0.21
C ALA A 166 -23.18 -8.84 -0.06
N THR A 167 -22.21 -9.64 -0.56
CA THR A 167 -22.41 -11.09 -0.75
C THR A 167 -22.61 -11.82 0.59
N LEU A 168 -21.86 -11.44 1.64
CA LEU A 168 -22.02 -12.02 2.98
C LEU A 168 -23.37 -11.64 3.60
N GLU A 169 -23.82 -10.40 3.43
CA GLU A 169 -25.13 -9.92 3.90
C GLU A 169 -26.28 -10.67 3.22
N GLU A 170 -26.18 -10.91 1.90
CA GLU A 170 -27.16 -11.73 1.17
C GLU A 170 -27.14 -13.19 1.63
N ASN A 171 -25.96 -13.76 1.88
CA ASN A 171 -25.85 -15.11 2.45
C ASN A 171 -26.48 -15.20 3.85
N LEU A 172 -26.25 -14.20 4.70
CA LEU A 172 -26.85 -14.11 6.04
C LEU A 172 -28.37 -14.08 5.94
N LYS A 173 -28.93 -13.26 5.05
CA LYS A 173 -30.38 -13.21 4.79
C LYS A 173 -30.95 -14.58 4.38
N ASN A 174 -30.25 -15.30 3.50
CA ASN A 174 -30.63 -16.64 3.09
C ASN A 174 -30.56 -17.67 4.24
N VAL A 175 -29.55 -17.56 5.11
CA VAL A 175 -29.44 -18.41 6.31
C VAL A 175 -30.57 -18.12 7.29
N LEU A 176 -30.87 -16.85 7.56
CA LEU A 176 -31.98 -16.45 8.43
C LEU A 176 -33.34 -16.95 7.91
N HIS A 177 -33.57 -16.91 6.59
CA HIS A 177 -34.76 -17.47 5.98
C HIS A 177 -34.85 -19.00 6.19
N LYS A 178 -33.73 -19.73 6.01
CA LYS A 178 -33.66 -21.18 6.25
C LYS A 178 -33.90 -21.53 7.72
N ILE A 179 -33.35 -20.75 8.65
CA ILE A 179 -33.58 -20.90 10.10
C ILE A 179 -35.09 -20.81 10.37
N SER A 180 -35.75 -19.75 9.91
CA SER A 180 -37.20 -19.57 10.11
C SER A 180 -38.03 -20.73 9.54
N MET A 181 -37.66 -21.23 8.35
CA MET A 181 -38.31 -22.40 7.75
C MET A 181 -38.12 -23.69 8.57
N LEU A 182 -36.91 -23.92 9.10
CA LEU A 182 -36.64 -25.10 9.94
C LEU A 182 -37.28 -24.99 11.32
N GLU A 183 -37.35 -23.80 11.92
CA GLU A 183 -38.08 -23.56 13.16
C GLU A 183 -39.58 -23.89 13.00
N HIS A 184 -40.17 -23.49 11.88
CA HIS A 184 -41.55 -23.82 11.57
C HIS A 184 -41.76 -25.34 11.41
N ASN A 185 -40.92 -26.01 10.61
CA ASN A 185 -40.94 -27.47 10.44
C ASN A 185 -40.75 -28.21 11.78
N LEU A 186 -39.85 -27.71 12.65
CA LEU A 186 -39.62 -28.28 13.97
C LEU A 186 -40.88 -28.16 14.86
N ASN A 187 -41.65 -27.08 14.73
CA ASN A 187 -42.94 -26.96 15.41
C ASN A 187 -43.99 -27.93 14.84
N GLU A 188 -44.09 -28.08 13.51
CA GLU A 188 -44.98 -29.06 12.89
C GLU A 188 -44.64 -30.50 13.31
N LEU A 189 -43.36 -30.85 13.35
CA LEU A 189 -42.90 -32.16 13.84
C LEU A 189 -43.27 -32.38 15.32
N LYS A 190 -43.13 -31.36 16.18
CA LYS A 190 -43.57 -31.44 17.58
C LYS A 190 -45.06 -31.70 17.70
N GLU A 191 -45.89 -31.06 16.88
CA GLU A 191 -47.34 -31.28 16.85
C GLU A 191 -47.68 -32.68 16.35
N ALA A 192 -47.00 -33.17 15.30
CA ALA A 192 -47.18 -34.52 14.76
C ALA A 192 -46.79 -35.61 15.78
N ILE A 193 -45.69 -35.42 16.52
CA ILE A 193 -45.27 -36.30 17.61
C ILE A 193 -46.35 -36.37 18.69
N ARG A 194 -46.81 -35.20 19.19
CA ARG A 194 -47.89 -35.14 20.20
C ARG A 194 -49.18 -35.80 19.73
N ALA A 195 -49.53 -35.66 18.45
CA ALA A 195 -50.73 -36.29 17.88
C ALA A 195 -50.64 -37.84 17.84
N LYS A 196 -49.45 -38.42 17.92
CA LYS A 196 -49.21 -39.87 17.93
C LYS A 196 -49.02 -40.44 19.35
N ASP A 197 -48.58 -39.64 20.31
CA ASP A 197 -48.39 -40.06 21.71
C ASP A 197 -49.67 -40.60 22.34
N ASP A 198 -50.78 -39.86 22.25
CA ASP A 198 -52.06 -40.25 22.86
C ASP A 198 -52.65 -41.55 22.29
N PRO A 199 -52.74 -41.74 20.95
CA PRO A 199 -53.14 -43.03 20.37
C PRO A 199 -52.24 -44.19 20.79
N LEU A 200 -50.91 -43.99 20.82
CA LEU A 200 -49.97 -45.03 21.22
C LEU A 200 -50.15 -45.41 22.69
N MET A 201 -50.27 -44.42 23.59
CA MET A 201 -50.57 -44.64 25.00
C MET A 201 -51.88 -45.40 25.19
N ASN A 202 -52.92 -45.06 24.43
CA ASN A 202 -54.20 -45.76 24.49
C ASN A 202 -54.08 -47.22 24.04
N ALA A 203 -53.40 -47.48 22.92
CA ALA A 203 -53.20 -48.83 22.40
C ALA A 203 -52.36 -49.69 23.37
N GLN A 204 -51.27 -49.13 23.92
CA GLN A 204 -50.44 -49.77 24.93
C GLN A 204 -51.20 -50.05 26.22
N THR A 205 -51.98 -49.08 26.71
CA THR A 205 -52.79 -49.25 27.93
C THR A 205 -53.86 -50.31 27.74
N ARG A 206 -54.55 -50.33 26.59
CA ARG A 206 -55.51 -51.39 26.25
C ARG A 206 -54.84 -52.76 26.20
N LEU A 207 -53.66 -52.86 25.60
CA LEU A 207 -52.90 -54.11 25.55
C LEU A 207 -52.46 -54.57 26.94
N HIS A 208 -51.97 -53.64 27.78
CA HIS A 208 -51.59 -53.90 29.17
C HIS A 208 -52.77 -54.40 30.00
N LEU A 209 -53.94 -53.75 29.92
CA LEU A 209 -55.13 -54.21 30.65
C LEU A 209 -55.55 -55.64 30.26
N ARG A 210 -55.31 -56.05 29.01
CA ARG A 210 -55.64 -57.39 28.53
C ARG A 210 -54.70 -58.47 29.05
N THR A 211 -53.52 -58.14 29.59
CA THR A 211 -52.60 -59.12 30.17
C THR A 211 -53.09 -59.67 31.51
N PHE A 212 -54.05 -58.98 32.17
CA PHE A 212 -54.64 -59.41 33.43
C PHE A 212 -55.81 -60.40 33.29
N ARG A 213 -56.14 -60.83 32.06
CA ARG A 213 -57.20 -61.81 31.85
C ARG A 213 -56.82 -63.15 32.51
N PRO A 214 -57.69 -63.78 33.33
CA PRO A 214 -57.31 -64.96 34.09
C PRO A 214 -57.34 -66.24 33.23
N ASN A 215 -56.37 -67.13 33.45
CA ASN A 215 -56.35 -68.50 32.94
C ASN A 215 -56.57 -68.58 31.41
N MET A 216 -57.57 -69.36 30.98
CA MET A 216 -57.95 -69.56 29.57
C MET A 216 -58.47 -68.29 28.87
N GLU A 217 -58.89 -67.26 29.62
CA GLU A 217 -59.37 -65.99 29.04
C GLU A 217 -58.21 -65.12 28.51
N LEU A 218 -56.95 -65.44 28.87
CA LEU A 218 -55.74 -64.85 28.27
C LEU A 218 -55.50 -65.44 26.86
N CYS A 219 -56.49 -65.28 26.00
CA CYS A 219 -56.49 -65.78 24.64
C CYS A 219 -55.90 -64.74 23.67
N LYS A 220 -55.16 -65.23 22.67
CA LYS A 220 -54.66 -64.43 21.53
C LYS A 220 -55.77 -64.27 20.48
N ASP A 221 -56.81 -63.52 20.84
CA ASP A 221 -57.95 -63.22 19.99
C ASP A 221 -57.61 -62.17 18.91
N PRO A 222 -58.44 -62.01 17.86
CA PRO A 222 -58.16 -61.05 16.78
C PRO A 222 -57.93 -59.61 17.25
N ALA A 223 -58.65 -59.17 18.29
CA ALA A 223 -58.47 -57.85 18.87
C ALA A 223 -57.10 -57.67 19.55
N SER A 224 -56.56 -58.72 20.20
CA SER A 224 -55.20 -58.67 20.75
C SER A 224 -54.14 -58.59 19.66
N VAL A 225 -54.30 -59.32 18.56
CA VAL A 225 -53.38 -59.30 17.41
C VAL A 225 -53.38 -57.91 16.76
N SER A 226 -54.55 -57.36 16.49
CA SER A 226 -54.69 -56.03 15.90
C SER A 226 -54.14 -54.92 16.80
N LEU A 227 -54.33 -54.99 18.13
CA LEU A 227 -53.73 -54.01 19.07
C LEU A 227 -52.20 -54.09 19.10
N VAL A 228 -51.61 -55.30 19.03
CA VAL A 228 -50.16 -55.47 18.95
C VAL A 228 -49.61 -54.86 17.65
N GLU A 229 -50.29 -55.10 16.52
CA GLU A 229 -49.94 -54.48 15.23
C GLU A 229 -50.07 -52.95 15.29
N GLU A 230 -51.15 -52.43 15.86
CA GLU A 230 -51.38 -50.98 16.02
C GLU A 230 -50.26 -50.32 16.86
N VAL A 231 -49.89 -50.92 18.00
CA VAL A 231 -48.77 -50.44 18.83
C VAL A 231 -47.46 -50.45 18.05
N ASN A 232 -47.17 -51.51 17.28
CA ASN A 232 -45.95 -51.59 16.50
C ASN A 232 -45.90 -50.53 15.39
N VAL A 233 -47.00 -50.33 14.65
CA VAL A 233 -47.07 -49.33 13.57
C VAL A 233 -46.98 -47.91 14.11
N LEU A 234 -47.71 -47.61 15.20
CA LEU A 234 -47.64 -46.29 15.85
C LEU A 234 -46.26 -46.04 16.45
N GLY A 235 -45.63 -47.05 17.05
CA GLY A 235 -44.27 -46.98 17.59
C GLY A 235 -43.23 -46.68 16.51
N GLN A 236 -43.26 -47.42 15.39
CA GLN A 236 -42.36 -47.17 14.25
C GLN A 236 -42.55 -45.75 13.69
N SER A 237 -43.80 -45.32 13.50
CA SER A 237 -44.11 -43.97 13.03
C SER A 237 -43.61 -42.88 14.00
N LEU A 238 -43.69 -43.12 15.31
CA LEU A 238 -43.19 -42.19 16.33
C LEU A 238 -41.66 -42.13 16.32
N ASP A 239 -40.99 -43.29 16.22
CA ASP A 239 -39.52 -43.38 16.12
C ASP A 239 -39.00 -42.63 14.88
N GLU A 240 -39.68 -42.76 13.73
CA GLU A 240 -39.36 -42.01 12.51
C GLU A 240 -39.51 -40.51 12.70
N LEU A 241 -40.60 -40.05 13.33
CA LEU A 241 -40.82 -38.62 13.61
C LEU A 241 -39.78 -38.07 14.58
N LEU A 242 -39.42 -38.81 15.64
CA LEU A 242 -38.38 -38.43 16.59
C LEU A 242 -37.00 -38.36 15.93
N HIS A 243 -36.69 -39.29 15.03
CA HIS A 243 -35.46 -39.25 14.25
C HIS A 243 -35.41 -38.03 13.32
N GLN A 244 -36.51 -37.72 12.63
CA GLN A 244 -36.62 -36.52 11.79
C GLN A 244 -36.48 -35.25 12.63
N TYR A 245 -37.12 -35.19 13.79
CA TYR A 245 -37.02 -34.08 14.73
C TYR A 245 -35.56 -33.81 15.12
N SER A 246 -34.84 -34.85 15.58
CA SER A 246 -33.41 -34.74 15.93
C SER A 246 -32.56 -34.29 14.74
N THR A 247 -32.87 -34.78 13.53
CA THR A 247 -32.15 -34.37 12.32
C THR A 247 -32.36 -32.88 11.99
N VAL A 248 -33.59 -32.38 12.11
CA VAL A 248 -33.91 -30.96 11.87
C VAL A 248 -33.31 -30.06 12.96
N GLU A 249 -33.37 -30.49 14.22
CA GLU A 249 -32.79 -29.78 15.36
C GLU A 249 -31.27 -29.60 15.22
N ASN A 250 -30.55 -30.66 14.82
CA ASN A 250 -29.12 -30.58 14.56
C ASN A 250 -28.79 -29.62 13.40
N LYS A 251 -29.54 -29.69 12.29
CA LYS A 251 -29.37 -28.76 11.16
C LYS A 251 -29.63 -27.30 11.55
N LEU A 252 -30.61 -27.07 12.41
CA LEU A 252 -30.92 -25.72 12.91
C LEU A 252 -29.75 -25.17 13.74
N LYS A 253 -29.15 -26.01 14.59
CA LYS A 253 -27.95 -25.64 15.34
C LYS A 253 -26.78 -25.28 14.41
N ASP A 254 -26.50 -26.10 13.40
CA ASP A 254 -25.45 -25.82 12.41
C ASP A 254 -25.67 -24.50 11.66
N LEU A 255 -26.93 -24.16 11.35
CA LEU A 255 -27.29 -22.90 10.72
C LEU A 255 -27.10 -21.71 11.66
N HIS A 256 -27.40 -21.83 12.96
CA HIS A 256 -27.11 -20.77 13.93
C HIS A 256 -25.60 -20.56 14.10
N ASP A 257 -24.81 -21.62 14.11
CA ASP A 257 -23.34 -21.49 14.13
C ASP A 257 -22.83 -20.77 12.87
N THR A 258 -23.41 -21.09 11.70
CA THR A 258 -23.11 -20.41 10.44
C THR A 258 -23.54 -18.94 10.46
N GLN A 259 -24.68 -18.62 11.04
CA GLN A 259 -25.17 -17.25 11.21
C GLN A 259 -24.16 -16.42 12.02
N MET A 260 -23.75 -16.91 13.20
CA MET A 260 -22.78 -16.21 14.05
C MET A 260 -21.45 -15.97 13.33
N ALA A 261 -20.99 -16.95 12.55
CA ALA A 261 -19.77 -16.81 11.75
C ALA A 261 -19.90 -15.74 10.66
N LEU A 262 -21.04 -15.68 9.97
CA LEU A 262 -21.31 -14.67 8.94
C LEU A 262 -21.40 -13.26 9.53
N GLU A 263 -22.12 -13.09 10.64
CA GLU A 263 -22.24 -11.80 11.34
C GLU A 263 -20.87 -11.25 11.75
N LYS A 264 -20.03 -12.10 12.34
CA LYS A 264 -18.66 -11.74 12.70
C LYS A 264 -17.81 -11.32 11.50
N GLU A 265 -17.91 -12.05 10.38
CA GLU A 265 -17.15 -11.70 9.17
C GLU A 265 -17.64 -10.37 8.55
N ILE A 266 -18.95 -10.10 8.59
CA ILE A 266 -19.53 -8.82 8.14
C ILE A 266 -19.04 -7.66 9.01
N GLU A 267 -18.97 -7.86 10.33
CA GLU A 267 -18.44 -6.86 11.26
C GLU A 267 -16.97 -6.53 10.95
N LEU A 268 -16.12 -7.56 10.82
CA LEU A 268 -14.71 -7.39 10.43
C LEU A 268 -14.55 -6.66 9.09
N LYS A 269 -15.38 -6.99 8.09
CA LYS A 269 -15.38 -6.31 6.80
C LYS A 269 -15.83 -4.86 6.91
N THR A 270 -16.79 -4.56 7.79
CA THR A 270 -17.27 -3.20 8.04
C THR A 270 -16.18 -2.33 8.68
N GLU A 271 -15.48 -2.84 9.69
CA GLU A 271 -14.34 -2.17 10.30
C GLU A 271 -13.22 -1.91 9.28
N THR A 272 -12.92 -2.92 8.45
CA THR A 272 -11.90 -2.85 7.39
C THR A 272 -12.23 -1.78 6.35
N ILE A 273 -13.49 -1.71 5.91
CA ILE A 273 -13.99 -0.69 4.97
C ILE A 273 -13.86 0.71 5.59
N HIS A 274 -14.26 0.86 6.86
CA HIS A 274 -14.18 2.13 7.57
C HIS A 274 -12.73 2.64 7.69
N LEU A 275 -11.79 1.76 8.06
CA LEU A 275 -10.36 2.10 8.13
C LEU A 275 -9.81 2.58 6.78
N ASN A 276 -10.23 1.94 5.67
CA ASN A 276 -9.83 2.36 4.34
C ASN A 276 -10.38 3.74 3.97
N GLN A 277 -11.67 3.98 4.22
CA GLN A 277 -12.38 5.20 3.83
C GLN A 277 -11.97 6.42 4.65
N VAL A 278 -11.74 6.24 5.95
CA VAL A 278 -11.45 7.35 6.89
C VAL A 278 -9.96 7.49 7.17
N GLY A 279 -9.21 6.40 7.16
CA GLY A 279 -7.77 6.40 7.43
C GLY A 279 -6.94 6.51 6.17
N CYS A 280 -6.83 5.42 5.40
CA CYS A 280 -5.82 5.31 4.36
C CYS A 280 -6.06 6.25 3.15
N ILE A 281 -7.27 6.28 2.61
CA ILE A 281 -7.57 7.04 1.38
C ILE A 281 -7.45 8.56 1.58
N PRO A 282 -7.98 9.16 2.66
CA PRO A 282 -7.86 10.59 2.90
C PRO A 282 -6.40 11.06 3.04
N GLU A 283 -5.55 10.30 3.74
CA GLU A 283 -4.14 10.65 3.90
C GLU A 283 -3.40 10.74 2.56
N ARG A 284 -3.79 9.91 1.59
CA ARG A 284 -3.21 9.94 0.24
C ARG A 284 -3.56 11.20 -0.55
N THR A 285 -4.59 11.95 -0.16
CA THR A 285 -4.94 13.23 -0.82
C THR A 285 -3.89 14.32 -0.59
N TYR A 286 -3.09 14.21 0.49
CA TYR A 286 -1.98 15.14 0.77
C TYR A 286 -0.74 14.89 -0.10
N TYR A 287 -0.75 13.86 -0.94
CA TYR A 287 0.38 13.56 -1.80
C TYR A 287 0.64 14.73 -2.77
N PRO A 288 1.89 15.20 -2.88
CA PRO A 288 2.21 16.39 -3.66
C PRO A 288 1.86 16.24 -5.14
N SER A 289 1.50 17.37 -5.77
CA SER A 289 1.34 17.44 -7.22
C SER A 289 2.70 17.29 -7.92
N ALA A 290 2.69 16.90 -9.20
CA ALA A 290 3.90 16.85 -10.00
C ALA A 290 4.65 18.20 -10.03
N VAL A 291 3.91 19.30 -10.10
CA VAL A 291 4.44 20.68 -10.06
C VAL A 291 5.21 20.92 -8.76
N ARG A 292 4.61 20.56 -7.61
CA ARG A 292 5.24 20.73 -6.29
C ARG A 292 6.46 19.81 -6.12
N LEU A 293 6.42 18.60 -6.67
CA LEU A 293 7.57 17.68 -6.69
C LEU A 293 8.74 18.21 -7.52
N GLN A 294 8.46 19.01 -8.55
CA GLN A 294 9.48 19.67 -9.37
C GLN A 294 10.05 20.94 -8.74
N GLY A 295 9.51 21.38 -7.60
CA GLY A 295 9.98 22.54 -6.85
C GLY A 295 9.29 23.86 -7.19
N TYR A 296 8.13 23.82 -7.87
CA TYR A 296 7.32 25.00 -8.20
C TYR A 296 6.11 25.16 -7.29
#